data_AF-A0A9D5RP80-F1
#
_entry.id   AF-A0A9D5RP80-F1
#
_cell.length_a   1.000
_cell.length_b   1.000
_cell.length_c   1.000
_cell.angle_alpha   90.00
_cell.angle_beta   90.00
_cell.angle_gamma   90.00
#
_symmetry.space_group_name_H-M   'P 1'
#
loop_
_entity.id
_entity.type
_entity.pdbx_description
1 polymer ?
#
loop_
_entity_poly.entity_id
_entity_poly.type
_entity_poly.pdbx_seq_one_letter_code
_entity_poly.pdbx_strand_id
1 'polypeptide(L)'
;MLTVEQIREKLFELPKKFDQLCMAGEWKQAKHVYDTAVNITVFMELDLEDRIQLFGNRTYKEDDDELKEGMFLEARVLRVYRESFKADSTTA
;
A
#
# COMPACT_ATOMS: atom_id res chain seq x y z
N MET A 1 13.50 13.16 16.07
CA MET A 1 12.24 13.04 15.32
C MET A 1 12.60 13.11 13.84
N LEU A 2 11.95 12.30 13.00
CA LEU A 2 12.09 12.45 11.55
C LEU A 2 11.34 13.70 11.09
N THR A 3 11.83 14.37 10.05
CA THR A 3 11.08 15.45 9.39
C THR A 3 9.96 14.87 8.52
N VAL A 4 8.99 15.69 8.14
CA VAL A 4 7.90 15.32 7.21
C VAL A 4 8.47 14.75 5.91
N GLU A 5 9.51 15.37 5.35
CA GLU A 5 10.19 14.91 4.14
C GLU A 5 10.84 13.54 4.33
N GLN A 6 11.51 13.30 5.46
CA GLN A 6 12.12 11.99 5.74
C GLN A 6 11.09 10.88 5.93
N ILE A 7 9.90 11.20 6.45
CA ILE A 7 8.82 10.21 6.57
C ILE A 7 8.23 9.94 5.19
N ARG A 8 8.06 10.98 4.35
CA ARG A 8 7.62 10.83 2.95
C ARG A 8 8.59 9.95 2.17
N GLU A 9 9.90 10.21 2.20
CA GLU A 9 10.90 9.37 1.52
C GLU A 9 10.76 7.90 1.93
N LYS A 10 10.71 7.61 3.24
CA LYS A 10 10.54 6.24 3.74
C LYS A 10 9.21 5.61 3.32
N LEU A 11 8.14 6.39 3.24
CA LEU A 11 6.83 5.92 2.79
C LEU A 11 6.89 5.46 1.32
N PHE A 12 7.59 6.21 0.47
CA PHE A 12 7.78 5.87 -0.95
C PHE A 12 8.74 4.69 -1.19
N GLU A 13 9.49 4.26 -0.17
CA GLU A 13 10.26 3.00 -0.21
C GLU A 13 9.41 1.75 0.14
N LEU A 14 8.29 1.92 0.85
CA LEU A 14 7.44 0.81 1.30
C LEU A 14 6.86 -0.04 0.14
N PRO A 15 6.46 0.51 -1.02
CA PRO A 15 6.01 -0.30 -2.15
C PRO A 15 7.04 -1.35 -2.59
N LYS A 16 8.33 -0.98 -2.61
CA LYS A 16 9.41 -1.92 -2.96
C LYS A 16 9.53 -3.05 -1.94
N LYS A 17 9.42 -2.73 -0.64
CA LYS A 17 9.43 -3.73 0.42
C LYS A 17 8.21 -4.64 0.36
N PHE A 18 7.03 -4.07 0.12
CA PHE A 18 5.78 -4.80 -0.07
C PHE A 18 5.90 -5.82 -1.20
N ASP A 19 6.47 -5.41 -2.34
CA ASP A 19 6.68 -6.28 -3.49
C ASP A 19 7.64 -7.44 -3.18
N GLN A 20 8.74 -7.17 -2.48
CA GLN A 20 9.67 -8.20 -2.03
C GLN A 20 8.98 -9.23 -1.12
N LEU A 21 8.14 -8.78 -0.19
CA LEU A 21 7.38 -9.67 0.70
C LEU A 21 6.32 -10.47 -0.06
N CYS A 22 5.67 -9.86 -1.06
CA CYS A 22 4.74 -10.57 -1.95
C CYS A 22 5.45 -11.68 -2.74
N MET A 23 6.65 -11.40 -3.25
CA MET A 23 7.45 -12.40 -3.98
C MET A 23 7.94 -13.52 -3.07
N ALA A 24 8.26 -13.21 -1.81
CA ALA A 24 8.66 -14.19 -0.81
C ALA A 24 7.49 -15.02 -0.23
N GLY A 25 6.24 -14.66 -0.54
CA GLY A 25 5.06 -15.32 0.03
C GLY A 25 4.78 -14.93 1.49
N GLU A 26 5.42 -13.88 1.99
CA GLU A 26 5.30 -13.36 3.35
C GLU A 26 4.03 -12.49 3.49
N TRP A 27 2.85 -13.09 3.26
CA TRP A 27 1.59 -12.36 3.06
C TRP A 27 1.17 -11.49 4.25
N LYS A 28 1.36 -11.97 5.49
CA LYS A 28 1.03 -11.19 6.70
C LYS A 28 1.92 -9.97 6.84
N GLN A 29 3.21 -10.11 6.54
CA GLN A 29 4.15 -9.00 6.59
C GLN A 29 3.89 -8.00 5.46
N ALA A 30 3.59 -8.49 4.25
CA ALA A 30 3.20 -7.64 3.12
C ALA A 30 1.95 -6.81 3.47
N LYS A 31 0.92 -7.44 4.05
CA LYS A 31 -0.29 -6.75 4.51
C LYS A 31 0.06 -5.65 5.51
N HIS A 32 0.88 -5.97 6.52
CA HIS A 32 1.30 -5.00 7.52
C HIS A 32 2.03 -3.79 6.92
N VAL A 33 2.88 -4.00 5.91
CA VAL A 33 3.56 -2.91 5.19
C VAL A 33 2.56 -2.01 4.47
N TYR A 34 1.58 -2.59 3.77
CA TYR A 34 0.53 -1.83 3.08
C TYR A 34 -0.34 -1.04 4.08
N ASP A 35 -0.83 -1.69 5.14
CA ASP A 35 -1.67 -1.06 6.16
C ASP A 35 -0.91 0.10 6.87
N THR A 36 0.40 -0.09 7.10
CA THR A 36 1.27 0.95 7.66
C THR A 36 1.37 2.14 6.70
N ALA A 37 1.56 1.90 5.41
CA ALA A 37 1.61 2.97 4.42
C ALA A 37 0.31 3.78 4.37
N VAL A 38 -0.85 3.11 4.41
CA VAL A 38 -2.16 3.76 4.48
C VAL A 38 -2.27 4.63 5.74
N ASN A 39 -1.93 4.08 6.91
CA ASN A 39 -2.01 4.81 8.17
C ASN A 39 -1.10 6.05 8.21
N ILE A 40 0.14 5.93 7.73
CA ILE A 40 1.08 7.06 7.66
C ILE A 40 0.53 8.15 6.74
N THR A 41 0.00 7.77 5.58
CA THR A 41 -0.57 8.70 4.60
C THR A 41 -1.71 9.52 5.19
N VAL A 42 -2.61 8.86 5.96
CA VAL A 42 -3.71 9.52 6.65
C VAL A 42 -3.19 10.44 7.76
N PHE A 43 -2.25 9.95 8.58
CA PHE A 43 -1.71 10.72 9.71
C PHE A 43 -0.93 11.97 9.27
N MET A 44 -0.23 11.89 8.15
CA MET A 44 0.54 13.00 7.59
C MET A 44 -0.30 13.95 6.73
N GLU A 45 -1.58 13.63 6.50
CA GLU A 45 -2.47 14.38 5.63
C GLU A 45 -1.85 14.65 4.25
N LEU A 46 -1.19 13.64 3.66
CA LEU A 46 -0.56 13.79 2.34
C LEU A 46 -1.57 14.27 1.30
N ASP A 47 -1.10 15.03 0.32
CA ASP A 47 -1.96 15.54 -0.74
C ASP A 47 -2.49 14.41 -1.64
N LEU A 48 -3.44 14.78 -2.51
CA LEU A 48 -4.08 13.82 -3.40
C LEU A 48 -3.11 13.24 -4.43
N GLU A 49 -2.11 14.02 -4.86
CA GLU A 49 -1.13 13.57 -5.86
C GLU A 49 -0.26 12.44 -5.30
N ASP A 50 0.26 12.60 -4.09
CA ASP A 50 1.02 11.57 -3.39
C ASP A 50 0.19 10.31 -3.13
N ARG A 51 -1.08 10.49 -2.75
CA ARG A 51 -2.01 9.36 -2.53
C ARG A 51 -2.26 8.58 -3.81
N ILE A 52 -2.48 9.28 -4.93
CA ILE A 52 -2.67 8.65 -6.23
C ILE A 52 -1.40 7.94 -6.67
N GLN A 53 -0.23 8.54 -6.45
CA GLN A 53 1.04 7.91 -6.80
C GLN A 53 1.27 6.62 -5.99
N LEU A 54 0.94 6.61 -4.70
CA LEU A 54 1.12 5.42 -3.85
C LEU A 54 0.06 4.35 -4.10
N PHE A 55 -1.22 4.71 -4.16
CA PHE A 55 -2.34 3.77 -4.10
C PHE A 55 -3.21 3.72 -5.37
N GLY A 56 -2.95 4.60 -6.33
CA GLY A 56 -3.76 4.78 -7.52
C GLY A 56 -4.96 5.70 -7.28
N ASN A 57 -5.72 5.98 -8.32
CA ASN A 57 -6.84 6.93 -8.28
C ASN A 57 -8.23 6.27 -8.29
N ARG A 58 -8.33 4.94 -8.17
CA ARG A 58 -9.62 4.23 -8.33
C ARG A 58 -10.72 4.74 -7.40
N THR A 59 -10.38 5.11 -6.17
CA THR A 59 -11.31 5.64 -5.15
C THR A 59 -11.69 7.11 -5.38
N TYR A 60 -10.88 7.84 -6.15
CA TYR A 60 -11.04 9.28 -6.40
C TYR A 60 -11.38 9.58 -7.86
N LYS A 61 -11.69 8.53 -8.63
CA LYS A 61 -11.94 8.62 -10.06
C LYS A 61 -13.23 9.40 -10.30
N GLU A 62 -13.15 10.47 -11.09
CA GLU A 62 -14.31 11.04 -11.78
C GLU A 62 -14.54 10.31 -13.11
N ASP A 63 -15.76 10.35 -13.67
CA ASP A 63 -16.15 9.52 -14.82
C ASP A 63 -15.21 9.65 -16.03
N ASP A 64 -14.59 10.82 -16.20
CA ASP A 64 -13.67 11.16 -17.29
C ASP A 64 -12.18 10.89 -17.00
N ASP A 65 -11.81 10.50 -15.78
CA ASP A 65 -10.40 10.30 -15.41
C ASP A 65 -9.83 8.96 -15.89
N GLU A 66 -8.61 8.97 -16.42
CA GLU A 66 -7.85 7.74 -16.69
C GLU A 66 -7.48 7.02 -15.39
N LEU A 67 -7.58 5.69 -15.39
CA LEU A 67 -7.13 4.88 -14.25
C LEU A 67 -5.61 4.93 -14.14
N LYS A 68 -5.14 5.39 -12.98
CA LYS A 68 -3.72 5.39 -12.59
C LYS A 68 -3.51 4.30 -11.56
N GLU A 69 -2.65 3.34 -11.89
CA GLU A 69 -2.14 2.40 -10.89
C GLU A 69 -1.17 3.12 -9.95
N GLY A 70 -1.28 2.81 -8.66
CA GLY A 70 -0.31 3.25 -7.66
C GLY A 70 0.91 2.33 -7.61
N MET A 71 1.95 2.78 -6.91
CA MET A 71 3.13 1.97 -6.60
C MET A 71 2.77 0.69 -5.84
N PHE A 72 1.74 0.74 -5.00
CA PHE A 72 1.10 -0.46 -4.47
C PHE A 72 0.09 -1.00 -5.49
N LEU A 73 0.55 -1.92 -6.35
CA LEU A 73 -0.29 -2.52 -7.38
C LEU A 73 -1.55 -3.17 -6.79
N GLU A 74 -2.73 -2.72 -7.22
CA GLU A 74 -4.02 -3.14 -6.66
C GLU A 74 -4.18 -4.66 -6.70
N ALA A 75 -3.79 -5.30 -7.81
CA ALA A 75 -3.84 -6.76 -7.95
C ALA A 75 -3.02 -7.48 -6.87
N ARG A 76 -1.87 -6.92 -6.47
CA ARG A 76 -1.02 -7.48 -5.40
C ARG A 76 -1.63 -7.23 -4.03
N VAL A 77 -2.18 -6.04 -3.79
CA VAL A 77 -2.90 -5.71 -2.55
C VAL A 77 -4.06 -6.69 -2.34
N LEU A 78 -4.91 -6.87 -3.34
CA LEU A 78 -6.04 -7.82 -3.28
C LEU A 78 -5.59 -9.25 -3.00
N ARG A 79 -4.48 -9.68 -3.63
CA ARG A 79 -3.89 -11.00 -3.37
C ARG A 79 -3.39 -11.12 -1.93
N VAL A 80 -2.66 -10.12 -1.44
CA VAL A 80 -2.13 -10.09 -0.07
C VAL A 80 -3.25 -10.21 0.96
N TYR A 81 -4.32 -9.44 0.82
CA TYR A 81 -5.48 -9.56 1.71
C TYR A 81 -6.04 -10.98 1.66
N ARG A 82 -6.32 -11.52 0.47
CA ARG A 82 -6.85 -12.89 0.31
C ARG A 82 -5.96 -13.96 0.96
N GLU A 83 -4.66 -13.94 0.71
CA GLU A 83 -3.73 -14.98 1.18
C GLU A 83 -3.42 -14.83 2.68
N SER A 84 -3.40 -13.60 3.20
CA SER A 84 -3.20 -13.36 4.64
C SER A 84 -4.32 -13.98 5.49
N PHE A 85 -5.58 -13.89 5.04
CA PHE A 85 -6.73 -14.51 5.72
C PHE A 85 -6.70 -16.04 5.66
N LYS A 86 -6.24 -16.64 4.55
CA LYS A 86 -6.11 -18.09 4.45
C LYS A 86 -5.12 -18.64 5.48
N ALA A 87 -3.99 -17.95 5.66
CA ALA A 87 -2.99 -18.34 6.66
C ALA A 87 -3.55 -18.31 8.10
N ASP A 88 -4.52 -17.45 8.40
CA ASP A 88 -5.19 -17.43 9.71
C ASP A 88 -6.13 -18.63 9.89
N SER A 89 -6.84 -19.03 8.84
CA SER A 89 -7.77 -20.17 8.88
C SER A 89 -7.10 -21.56 8.99
N THR A 90 -5.79 -21.68 8.77
CA THR A 90 -5.05 -22.96 8.87
C THR A 90 -4.48 -23.22 10.28
N THR A 91 -4.74 -22.35 11.25
CA THR A 91 -4.24 -22.48 12.63
C THR A 91 -5.36 -22.72 13.66
N ALA A 92 -6.50 -23.27 13.20
CA ALA A 92 -7.65 -23.63 14.04
C ALA A 92 -7.87 -25.15 14.05
#